data_AF-A0A1Q7PWQ7-F1
#
_entry.id   AF-A0A1Q7PWQ7-F1
#
_cell.length_a   1.000
_cell.length_b   1.000
_cell.length_c   1.000
_cell.angle_alpha   90.00
_cell.angle_beta   90.00
_cell.angle_gamma   90.00
#
_symmetry.space_group_name_H-M   'P 1'
#
loop_
_entity.id
_entity.type
_entity.pdbx_description
1 polymer ?
#
loop_
_entity_poly.entity_id
_entity_poly.type
_entity_poly.pdbx_seq_one_letter_code
_entity_poly.pdbx_strand_id
1 'polypeptide(L)'
;MQEVARCLTGWTLDRPRQGTQFVFRPFMHDNGEKTVLGQKVPAGGGIKDGEMVIDILAHHPSTAKFISTKLVRRFASDTPPQALVDRVASVYTKTDGDIREMLRTIITSPEFNSKEAHRAKIKSPFELAVSAVRALDADVAVPLQTAQFISKMGEPLYLYQAPTGYPDRADQWVNTGSLLERLNFGLALTTNKVRGASFDVKRAAGNVGVSDRQRIMERAIASLLNGDISPQTRTVLAKQLTEGVPVKGELGAVPPIPQGEDLMAENSMQALPPSQGVGKGQKGVGNPEQMERRFGVRGDLRPQIAMSADDLESAKAFGLVLGSPEFQRR
;
A
#
# COMPACT_ATOMS: atom_id res chain seq x y z
N MET A 1 -12.22 16.94 24.77
CA MET A 1 -13.03 16.21 23.76
C MET A 1 -14.45 16.76 23.62
N GLN A 2 -15.16 17.08 24.71
CA GLN A 2 -16.56 17.54 24.67
C GLN A 2 -16.83 18.72 23.72
N GLU A 3 -16.00 19.76 23.74
CA GLU A 3 -16.22 20.97 22.93
C GLU A 3 -16.12 20.73 21.42
N VAL A 4 -15.19 19.87 20.98
CA VAL A 4 -15.08 19.46 19.57
C VAL A 4 -16.33 18.69 19.13
N ALA A 5 -16.82 17.78 19.97
CA ALA A 5 -18.05 17.05 19.68
C ALA A 5 -19.25 17.99 19.53
N ARG A 6 -19.37 19.01 20.40
CA ARG A 6 -20.40 20.05 20.30
C ARG A 6 -20.34 20.80 18.97
N CYS A 7 -19.15 21.16 18.50
CA CYS A 7 -18.98 21.87 17.21
C CYS A 7 -19.44 21.01 16.01
N LEU A 8 -19.28 19.69 16.08
CA LEU A 8 -19.65 18.76 15.00
C LEU A 8 -21.11 18.27 15.07
N THR A 9 -21.87 18.66 16.10
CA THR A 9 -23.30 18.32 16.17
C THR A 9 -24.06 18.87 14.95
N GLY A 10 -25.12 18.18 14.51
CA GLY A 10 -25.85 18.55 13.29
C GLY A 10 -25.20 18.13 11.97
N TRP A 11 -23.91 17.81 11.93
CA TRP A 11 -23.27 17.19 10.76
C TRP A 11 -23.72 15.72 10.64
N THR A 12 -24.33 15.34 9.52
CA THR A 12 -24.85 13.98 9.33
C THR A 12 -24.94 13.60 7.85
N LEU A 13 -25.41 12.38 7.58
CA LEU A 13 -25.69 11.89 6.23
C LEU A 13 -27.18 12.01 5.91
N ASP A 14 -27.51 12.30 4.65
CA ASP A 14 -28.88 12.15 4.19
C ASP A 14 -29.25 10.67 4.15
N ARG A 15 -30.32 10.30 4.89
CA ARG A 15 -30.76 8.91 5.13
C ARG A 15 -29.57 7.99 5.47
N PRO A 16 -29.11 7.95 6.73
CA PRO A 16 -27.83 7.34 7.18
C PRO A 16 -27.57 5.84 6.92
N ARG A 17 -28.34 5.18 6.05
CA ARG A 17 -28.16 3.78 5.62
C ARG A 17 -28.36 3.60 4.11
N GLN A 18 -28.67 4.67 3.39
CA GLN A 18 -29.07 4.65 1.98
C GLN A 18 -28.24 5.60 1.12
N GLY A 19 -27.67 6.66 1.73
CA GLY A 19 -26.86 7.65 1.04
C GLY A 19 -25.56 7.98 1.76
N THR A 20 -24.63 8.56 1.01
CA THR A 20 -23.33 9.08 1.49
C THR A 20 -23.27 10.61 1.44
N GLN A 21 -24.39 11.26 1.09
CA GLN A 21 -24.44 12.71 0.95
C GLN A 21 -24.40 13.37 2.33
N PHE A 22 -23.43 14.26 2.53
CA PHE A 22 -23.35 15.10 3.72
C PHE A 22 -24.50 16.11 3.77
N VAL A 23 -25.10 16.27 4.94
CA VAL A 23 -26.11 17.29 5.23
C VAL A 23 -25.91 17.87 6.63
N PHE A 24 -26.24 19.14 6.79
CA PHE A 24 -26.32 19.79 8.10
C PHE A 24 -27.77 19.88 8.57
N ARG A 25 -28.05 19.48 9.81
CA ARG A 25 -29.37 19.54 10.45
C ARG A 25 -29.34 20.52 11.63
N PRO A 26 -29.81 21.77 11.46
CA PRO A 26 -29.71 22.82 12.48
C PRO A 26 -30.34 22.44 13.83
N PHE A 27 -31.45 21.70 13.82
CA PHE A 27 -32.16 21.28 15.04
C PHE A 27 -31.39 20.25 15.89
N MET A 28 -30.37 19.60 15.32
CA MET A 28 -29.48 18.66 16.03
C MET A 28 -28.20 19.34 16.52
N HIS A 29 -27.98 20.62 16.21
CA HIS A 29 -26.75 21.33 16.50
C HIS A 29 -26.85 22.07 17.86
N ASP A 30 -25.80 21.95 18.66
CA ASP A 30 -25.59 22.75 19.86
C ASP A 30 -25.11 24.14 19.45
N ASN A 31 -25.96 25.15 19.61
CA ASN A 31 -25.66 26.53 19.21
C ASN A 31 -24.94 27.35 20.29
N GLY A 32 -24.58 26.78 21.44
CA GLY A 32 -23.91 27.50 22.51
C GLY A 32 -22.48 27.90 22.14
N GLU A 33 -21.89 28.85 22.89
CA GLU A 33 -20.45 29.16 22.77
C GLU A 33 -19.61 27.91 23.12
N LYS A 34 -18.49 27.74 22.42
CA LYS A 34 -17.57 26.61 22.60
C LYS A 34 -16.13 27.08 22.65
N THR A 35 -15.24 26.29 23.23
CA THR A 35 -13.79 26.57 23.26
C THR A 35 -12.99 25.35 22.84
N VAL A 36 -12.22 25.47 21.76
CA VAL A 36 -11.40 24.38 21.20
C VAL A 36 -9.94 24.82 21.14
N LEU A 37 -9.07 24.08 21.84
CA LEU A 37 -7.62 24.38 21.94
C LEU A 37 -7.32 25.84 22.32
N GLY A 38 -8.12 26.41 23.21
CA GLY A 38 -7.99 27.80 23.68
C GLY A 38 -8.58 28.85 22.73
N GLN A 39 -9.10 28.46 21.57
CA GLN A 39 -9.82 29.36 20.66
C GLN A 39 -11.33 29.30 20.89
N LYS A 40 -11.98 30.46 20.89
CA LYS A 40 -13.43 30.56 21.03
C LYS A 40 -14.13 30.31 19.69
N VAL A 41 -15.15 29.46 19.72
CA VAL A 41 -16.14 29.31 18.63
C VAL A 41 -17.42 30.02 19.10
N PRO A 42 -17.83 31.12 18.44
CA PRO A 42 -19.00 31.89 18.85
C PRO A 42 -20.30 31.08 18.82
N ALA A 43 -21.26 31.48 19.65
CA ALA A 43 -22.61 30.91 19.61
C ALA A 43 -23.30 31.21 18.26
N GLY A 44 -24.14 30.28 17.80
CA GLY A 44 -25.00 30.47 16.62
C GLY A 44 -24.31 30.39 15.25
N GLY A 45 -23.09 29.85 15.15
CA GLY A 45 -22.41 29.67 13.86
C GLY A 45 -22.92 28.49 13.03
N GLY A 46 -23.58 27.50 13.65
CA GLY A 46 -24.26 26.40 12.97
C GLY A 46 -23.26 25.48 12.27
N ILE A 47 -23.39 25.31 10.95
CA ILE A 47 -22.47 24.45 10.17
C ILE A 47 -21.02 24.92 10.29
N LYS A 48 -20.80 26.24 10.41
CA LYS A 48 -19.48 26.89 10.45
C LYS A 48 -18.68 26.54 11.70
N ASP A 49 -19.34 26.12 12.78
CA ASP A 49 -18.66 25.70 14.00
C ASP A 49 -17.74 24.50 13.72
N GLY A 50 -18.22 23.54 12.92
CA GLY A 50 -17.43 22.38 12.50
C GLY A 50 -16.28 22.75 11.57
N GLU A 51 -16.51 23.68 10.63
CA GLU A 51 -15.47 24.20 9.72
C GLU A 51 -14.36 24.90 10.51
N MET A 52 -14.73 25.80 11.44
CA MET A 52 -13.78 26.51 12.30
C MET A 52 -12.95 25.54 13.16
N VAL A 53 -13.55 24.47 13.68
CA VAL A 53 -12.79 23.44 14.41
C VAL A 53 -11.82 22.70 13.50
N ILE A 54 -12.20 22.37 12.27
CA ILE A 54 -11.29 21.75 11.31
C ILE A 54 -10.12 22.70 11.02
N ASP A 55 -10.37 24.00 10.84
CA ASP A 55 -9.33 25.00 10.63
C ASP A 55 -8.39 25.10 11.83
N ILE A 56 -8.93 25.17 13.05
CA ILE A 56 -8.13 25.18 14.29
C ILE A 56 -7.22 23.95 14.36
N LEU A 57 -7.77 22.77 14.06
CA LEU A 57 -7.03 21.51 14.11
C LEU A 57 -5.98 21.44 13.00
N ALA A 58 -6.30 21.86 11.78
CA ALA A 58 -5.37 21.86 10.65
C ALA A 58 -4.16 22.76 10.92
N HIS A 59 -4.38 23.97 11.43
CA HIS A 59 -3.31 24.93 11.74
C HIS A 59 -2.54 24.60 13.02
N HIS A 60 -2.98 23.63 13.82
CA HIS A 60 -2.31 23.32 15.08
C HIS A 60 -0.90 22.73 14.84
N PRO A 61 0.13 23.15 15.59
CA PRO A 61 1.51 22.65 15.43
C PRO A 61 1.63 21.12 15.54
N SER A 62 0.79 20.48 16.36
CA SER A 62 0.75 19.02 16.46
C SER A 62 0.33 18.35 15.14
N THR A 63 -0.56 18.97 14.37
CA THR A 63 -0.98 18.46 13.06
C THR A 63 0.15 18.57 12.05
N ALA A 64 0.84 19.72 12.02
CA ALA A 64 2.04 19.91 11.21
C ALA A 64 3.10 18.83 11.52
N LYS A 65 3.40 18.60 12.81
CA LYS A 65 4.36 17.58 13.24
C LYS A 65 3.90 16.16 12.90
N PHE A 66 2.62 15.86 13.09
CA PHE A 66 2.06 14.53 12.82
C PHE A 66 2.12 14.17 11.34
N ILE A 67 1.62 15.06 10.46
CA ILE A 67 1.63 14.83 9.00
C ILE A 67 3.07 14.75 8.48
N SER A 68 3.94 15.66 8.95
CA SER A 68 5.37 15.63 8.59
C SER A 68 6.04 14.33 9.00
N THR A 69 5.80 13.85 10.21
CA THR A 69 6.33 12.55 10.68
C THR A 69 5.87 11.41 9.79
N LYS A 70 4.58 11.37 9.41
CA LYS A 70 4.05 10.35 8.51
C LYS A 70 4.68 10.42 7.12
N LEU A 71 4.82 11.60 6.55
CA LEU A 71 5.43 11.76 5.21
C LEU A 71 6.91 11.39 5.22
N VAL A 72 7.67 11.86 6.20
CA VAL A 72 9.09 11.48 6.34
C VAL A 72 9.22 9.97 6.54
N ARG A 73 8.32 9.37 7.33
CA ARG A 73 8.32 7.91 7.49
C ARG A 73 8.05 7.19 6.18
N ARG A 74 7.02 7.63 5.46
CA ARG A 74 6.55 7.02 4.22
C ARG A 74 7.59 7.08 3.09
N PHE A 75 8.35 8.17 3.01
CA PHE A 75 9.22 8.45 1.87
C PHE A 75 10.71 8.32 2.16
N ALA A 76 11.18 8.61 3.38
CA ALA A 76 12.63 8.66 3.66
C ALA A 76 13.12 7.49 4.54
N SER A 77 12.50 7.23 5.69
CA SER A 77 13.03 6.26 6.66
C SER A 77 11.96 5.70 7.58
N ASP A 78 12.01 4.41 7.92
CA ASP A 78 11.13 3.82 8.94
C ASP A 78 11.30 4.45 10.33
N THR A 79 12.46 5.04 10.60
CA THR A 79 12.76 5.82 11.80
C THR A 79 13.05 7.27 11.37
N PRO A 80 12.02 8.13 11.27
CA PRO A 80 12.14 9.50 10.80
C PRO A 80 13.14 10.32 11.64
N PRO A 81 14.19 10.91 11.02
CA PRO A 81 15.07 11.82 11.73
C PRO A 81 14.31 13.06 12.19
N GLN A 82 14.38 13.39 13.48
CA GLN A 82 13.61 14.51 14.06
C GLN A 82 13.90 15.84 13.37
N ALA A 83 15.17 16.08 13.00
CA ALA A 83 15.57 17.29 12.27
C ALA A 83 14.86 17.45 10.93
N LEU A 84 14.70 16.37 10.15
CA LEU A 84 13.97 16.40 8.90
C LEU A 84 12.47 16.61 9.14
N VAL A 85 11.89 15.94 10.15
CA VAL A 85 10.49 16.14 10.54
C VAL A 85 10.21 17.60 10.89
N ASP A 86 11.09 18.24 11.67
CA ASP A 86 10.92 19.63 12.09
C ASP A 86 11.03 20.60 10.91
N ARG A 87 11.95 20.35 9.94
CA ARG A 87 12.02 21.14 8.70
C ARG A 87 10.74 21.03 7.89
N VAL A 88 10.22 19.82 7.71
CA VAL A 88 8.98 19.59 6.95
C VAL A 88 7.76 20.19 7.68
N ALA A 89 7.71 20.12 9.01
CA ALA A 89 6.66 20.75 9.80
C ALA A 89 6.70 22.28 9.70
N SER A 90 7.90 22.89 9.65
CA SER A 90 8.05 24.32 9.38
C SER A 90 7.49 24.70 8.00
N VAL A 91 7.70 23.86 6.98
CA VAL A 91 7.14 24.07 5.64
C VAL A 91 5.63 23.96 5.66
N TYR A 92 5.06 22.95 6.34
CA TYR A 92 3.60 22.85 6.54
C TYR A 92 3.02 24.15 7.09
N THR A 93 3.57 24.68 8.18
CA THR A 93 3.06 25.93 8.78
C THR A 93 3.23 27.14 7.87
N LYS A 94 4.34 27.24 7.13
CA LYS A 94 4.62 28.39 6.24
C LYS A 94 3.77 28.40 4.97
N THR A 95 3.31 27.24 4.52
CA THR A 95 2.64 27.05 3.23
C THR A 95 1.17 26.67 3.38
N ASP A 96 0.64 26.73 4.60
CA ASP A 96 -0.72 26.30 4.93
C ASP A 96 -1.00 24.84 4.49
N GLY A 97 -0.03 23.97 4.75
CA GLY A 97 -0.15 22.54 4.48
C GLY A 97 0.06 22.10 3.03
N ASP A 98 0.80 22.85 2.21
CA ASP A 98 1.13 22.43 0.84
C ASP A 98 1.99 21.16 0.82
N ILE A 99 1.32 20.03 0.55
CA ILE A 99 1.93 18.70 0.46
C ILE A 99 3.03 18.65 -0.61
N ARG A 100 2.93 19.40 -1.71
CA ARG A 100 3.96 19.43 -2.76
C ARG A 100 5.28 19.96 -2.20
N GLU A 101 5.23 21.06 -1.46
CA GLU A 101 6.43 21.69 -0.89
C GLU A 101 7.00 20.88 0.27
N MET A 102 6.14 20.22 1.04
CA MET A 102 6.58 19.23 2.05
C MET A 102 7.34 18.07 1.40
N LEU A 103 6.79 17.47 0.33
CA LEU A 103 7.45 16.39 -0.39
C LEU A 103 8.75 16.85 -1.05
N ARG A 104 8.77 18.04 -1.66
CA ARG A 104 10.00 18.65 -2.20
C ARG A 104 11.09 18.72 -1.14
N THR A 105 10.75 19.20 0.05
CA THR A 105 11.67 19.30 1.19
C THR A 105 12.25 17.94 1.59
N ILE A 106 11.45 16.87 1.52
CA ILE A 106 11.90 15.50 1.82
C ILE A 106 12.85 15.01 0.73
N ILE A 107 12.45 15.03 -0.54
CA ILE A 107 13.21 14.41 -1.63
C ILE A 107 14.54 15.12 -1.93
N THR A 108 14.64 16.43 -1.63
CA THR A 108 15.89 17.19 -1.76
C THR A 108 16.73 17.20 -0.49
N SER A 109 16.33 16.47 0.56
CA SER A 109 17.05 16.46 1.83
C SER A 109 18.31 15.60 1.77
N PRO A 110 19.37 15.93 2.55
CA PRO A 110 20.55 15.07 2.66
C PRO A 110 20.23 13.70 3.28
N GLU A 111 19.24 13.62 4.17
CA GLU A 111 18.80 12.38 4.80
C GLU A 111 18.13 11.45 3.79
N PHE A 112 17.41 11.98 2.79
CA PHE A 112 16.82 11.17 1.71
C PHE A 112 17.86 10.70 0.70
N ASN A 113 18.86 11.55 0.40
CA ASN A 113 19.90 11.26 -0.59
C ASN A 113 21.14 10.57 0.03
N SER A 114 21.06 10.11 1.27
CA SER A 114 22.16 9.42 1.94
C SER A 114 22.31 7.99 1.42
N LYS A 115 23.51 7.42 1.59
CA LYS A 115 23.76 6.02 1.22
C LYS A 115 22.95 5.06 2.09
N GLU A 116 22.69 5.45 3.34
CA GLU A 116 21.93 4.67 4.31
C GLU A 116 20.44 4.63 3.98
N ALA A 117 19.89 5.68 3.34
CA ALA A 117 18.50 5.73 2.91
C ALA A 117 18.24 4.96 1.60
N HIS A 118 19.27 4.78 0.78
CA HIS A 118 19.15 4.07 -0.49
C HIS A 118 18.70 2.62 -0.29
N ARG A 119 17.51 2.27 -0.79
CA ARG A 119 16.88 0.93 -0.64
C ARG A 119 16.77 0.50 0.84
N ALA A 120 16.60 1.45 1.75
CA ALA A 120 16.44 1.16 3.17
C ALA A 120 15.04 0.63 3.49
N LYS A 121 14.02 1.02 2.72
CA LYS A 121 12.64 0.67 2.99
C LYS A 121 12.24 -0.60 2.24
N ILE A 122 11.30 -1.34 2.81
CA ILE A 122 10.69 -2.50 2.16
C ILE A 122 9.36 -2.08 1.54
N LYS A 123 9.12 -2.54 0.30
CA LYS A 123 7.85 -2.33 -0.39
C LYS A 123 6.73 -3.05 0.37
N SER A 124 5.59 -2.39 0.56
CA SER A 124 4.37 -3.11 0.97
C SER A 124 3.99 -4.16 -0.08
N PRO A 125 3.21 -5.19 0.25
CA PRO A 125 2.72 -6.15 -0.74
C PRO A 125 2.08 -5.52 -1.97
N PHE A 126 1.27 -4.47 -1.79
CA PHE A 126 0.67 -3.72 -2.89
C PHE A 126 1.74 -3.02 -3.74
N GLU A 127 2.70 -2.33 -3.11
CA GLU A 127 3.81 -1.68 -3.81
C GLU A 127 4.66 -2.69 -4.61
N LEU A 128 4.93 -3.87 -4.03
CA LEU A 128 5.65 -4.93 -4.71
C LEU A 128 4.87 -5.41 -5.94
N ALA A 129 3.59 -5.72 -5.78
CA ALA A 129 2.77 -6.23 -6.87
C ALA A 129 2.65 -5.23 -8.03
N VAL A 130 2.34 -3.97 -7.73
CA VAL A 130 2.20 -2.93 -8.75
C VAL A 130 3.56 -2.60 -9.40
N SER A 131 4.64 -2.53 -8.63
CA SER A 131 5.97 -2.26 -9.20
C SER A 131 6.46 -3.41 -10.07
N ALA A 132 6.19 -4.67 -9.72
CA ALA A 132 6.53 -5.83 -10.54
C ALA A 132 5.78 -5.83 -11.88
N VAL A 133 4.46 -5.60 -11.84
CA VAL A 133 3.63 -5.50 -13.06
C VAL A 133 4.14 -4.39 -13.97
N ARG A 134 4.47 -3.21 -13.41
CA ARG A 134 5.00 -2.08 -14.18
C ARG A 134 6.40 -2.34 -14.73
N ALA A 135 7.31 -2.88 -13.91
CA ALA A 135 8.69 -3.13 -14.32
C ALA A 135 8.80 -4.19 -15.43
N LEU A 136 7.87 -5.14 -15.47
CA LEU A 136 7.78 -6.15 -16.51
C LEU A 136 6.98 -5.70 -17.75
N ASP A 137 6.33 -4.55 -17.72
CA ASP A 137 5.32 -4.14 -18.69
C ASP A 137 4.28 -5.26 -18.93
N ALA A 138 3.78 -5.83 -17.83
CA ALA A 138 2.81 -6.92 -17.84
C ALA A 138 1.38 -6.37 -18.03
N ASP A 139 0.60 -7.03 -18.89
CA ASP A 139 -0.82 -6.70 -19.09
C ASP A 139 -1.66 -7.32 -17.97
N VAL A 140 -2.58 -6.57 -17.38
CA VAL A 140 -3.48 -7.04 -16.31
C VAL A 140 -4.93 -6.76 -16.72
N ALA A 141 -5.56 -7.76 -17.32
CA ALA A 141 -6.96 -7.70 -17.73
C ALA A 141 -7.92 -7.96 -16.55
N VAL A 142 -7.55 -8.86 -15.63
CA VAL A 142 -8.38 -9.22 -14.47
C VAL A 142 -7.53 -9.23 -13.19
N PRO A 143 -7.70 -8.25 -12.29
CA PRO A 143 -6.79 -8.05 -11.16
C PRO A 143 -7.05 -8.98 -9.96
N LEU A 144 -8.08 -9.83 -10.00
CA LEU A 144 -8.51 -10.63 -8.84
C LEU A 144 -7.39 -11.52 -8.28
N GLN A 145 -6.65 -12.22 -9.14
CA GLN A 145 -5.54 -13.08 -8.70
C GLN A 145 -4.37 -12.27 -8.15
N THR A 146 -4.06 -11.14 -8.76
CA THR A 146 -3.06 -10.20 -8.25
C THR A 146 -3.46 -9.71 -6.85
N ALA A 147 -4.73 -9.35 -6.64
CA ALA A 147 -5.25 -8.97 -5.32
C ALA A 147 -5.17 -10.11 -4.29
N GLN A 148 -5.39 -11.37 -4.72
CA GLN A 148 -5.22 -12.54 -3.84
C GLN A 148 -3.76 -12.74 -3.41
N PHE A 149 -2.79 -12.52 -4.31
CA PHE A 149 -1.37 -12.54 -3.94
C PHE A 149 -1.02 -11.43 -2.93
N ILE A 150 -1.52 -10.20 -3.14
CA ILE A 150 -1.35 -9.10 -2.19
C ILE A 150 -1.91 -9.47 -0.81
N SER A 151 -3.10 -10.07 -0.77
CA SER A 151 -3.71 -10.57 0.48
C SER A 151 -2.86 -11.65 1.17
N LYS A 152 -2.24 -12.57 0.40
CA LYS A 152 -1.40 -13.65 0.96
C LYS A 152 -0.07 -13.16 1.51
N MET A 153 0.44 -12.08 0.95
CA MET A 153 1.60 -11.38 1.50
C MET A 153 1.27 -10.55 2.75
N GLY A 154 -0.02 -10.42 3.13
CA GLY A 154 -0.45 -9.78 4.38
C GLY A 154 -1.14 -8.42 4.23
N GLU A 155 -1.45 -7.96 3.01
CA GLU A 155 -2.12 -6.65 2.77
C GLU A 155 -3.47 -6.82 2.04
N PRO A 156 -4.48 -7.49 2.63
CA PRO A 156 -5.78 -7.60 1.98
C PRO A 156 -6.42 -6.21 1.72
N LEU A 157 -6.60 -5.87 0.44
CA LEU A 157 -7.04 -4.53 0.03
C LEU A 157 -8.37 -4.15 0.68
N TYR A 158 -8.42 -2.96 1.27
CA TYR A 158 -9.60 -2.38 1.95
C TYR A 158 -10.11 -3.16 3.18
N LEU A 159 -9.33 -4.10 3.73
CA LEU A 159 -9.76 -4.94 4.85
C LEU A 159 -9.07 -4.64 6.18
N TYR A 160 -8.26 -3.58 6.25
CA TYR A 160 -7.72 -3.11 7.53
C TYR A 160 -8.82 -2.53 8.41
N GLN A 161 -8.97 -3.07 9.63
CA GLN A 161 -10.10 -2.77 10.51
C GLN A 161 -9.99 -1.39 11.17
N ALA A 162 -8.79 -1.02 11.60
CA ALA A 162 -8.60 0.26 12.27
C ALA A 162 -8.66 1.42 11.25
N PRO A 163 -9.20 2.59 11.64
CA PRO A 163 -9.29 3.76 10.76
C PRO A 163 -7.91 4.39 10.47
N THR A 164 -6.83 3.81 10.98
CA THR A 164 -5.45 4.24 10.78
C THR A 164 -4.83 3.74 9.48
N GLY A 165 -5.44 2.73 8.84
CA GLY A 165 -4.90 2.08 7.64
C GLY A 165 -3.68 1.20 7.92
N TYR A 166 -3.18 0.53 6.89
CA TYR A 166 -2.03 -0.36 7.01
C TYR A 166 -0.76 0.40 7.48
N PRO A 167 0.08 -0.23 8.32
CA PRO A 167 1.34 0.37 8.78
C PRO A 167 2.32 0.68 7.64
N ASP A 168 3.13 1.73 7.82
CA ASP A 168 4.10 2.23 6.84
C ASP A 168 5.56 1.85 7.15
N ARG A 169 5.76 0.90 8.08
CA ARG A 169 7.05 0.38 8.56
C ARG A 169 7.38 -1.00 7.97
N ALA A 170 8.65 -1.28 7.71
CA ALA A 170 9.08 -2.54 7.11
C ALA A 170 8.86 -3.78 8.00
N ASP A 171 8.95 -3.64 9.33
CA ASP A 171 8.76 -4.74 10.30
C ASP A 171 7.41 -5.46 10.12
N GLN A 172 6.36 -4.74 9.71
CA GLN A 172 5.04 -5.29 9.44
C GLN A 172 4.98 -6.10 8.13
N TRP A 173 5.92 -5.86 7.22
CA TRP A 173 5.94 -6.41 5.87
C TRP A 173 7.01 -7.47 5.64
N VAL A 174 7.81 -7.76 6.66
CA VAL A 174 8.93 -8.70 6.62
C VAL A 174 8.73 -9.78 7.68
N ASN A 175 8.22 -10.91 7.23
CA ASN A 175 8.23 -12.16 7.99
C ASN A 175 8.47 -13.35 7.04
N THR A 176 8.92 -14.49 7.56
CA THR A 176 9.33 -15.65 6.75
C THR A 176 8.24 -16.09 5.76
N GLY A 177 6.97 -16.09 6.16
CA GLY A 177 5.85 -16.44 5.29
C GLY A 177 5.63 -15.43 4.16
N SER A 178 5.63 -14.14 4.49
CA SER A 178 5.47 -13.06 3.50
C SER A 178 6.60 -13.04 2.47
N LEU A 179 7.85 -13.29 2.87
CA LEU A 179 8.99 -13.33 1.95
C LEU A 179 8.87 -14.46 0.93
N LEU A 180 8.36 -15.62 1.36
CA LEU A 180 8.08 -16.74 0.45
C LEU A 180 6.97 -16.37 -0.55
N GLU A 181 5.87 -15.76 -0.08
CA GLU A 181 4.76 -15.36 -0.95
C GLU A 181 5.16 -14.27 -1.97
N ARG A 182 6.06 -13.36 -1.58
CA ARG A 182 6.67 -12.37 -2.49
C ARG A 182 7.43 -13.04 -3.64
N LEU A 183 8.22 -14.07 -3.32
CA LEU A 183 8.96 -14.86 -4.33
C LEU A 183 7.99 -15.67 -5.20
N ASN A 184 7.01 -16.33 -4.59
CA ASN A 184 5.93 -17.04 -5.30
C ASN A 184 5.24 -16.13 -6.32
N PHE A 185 4.91 -14.91 -5.93
CA PHE A 185 4.28 -13.94 -6.84
C PHE A 185 5.19 -13.56 -8.00
N GLY A 186 6.46 -13.25 -7.76
CA GLY A 186 7.41 -12.92 -8.83
C GLY A 186 7.54 -14.04 -9.87
N LEU A 187 7.64 -15.30 -9.42
CA LEU A 187 7.64 -16.46 -10.30
C LEU A 187 6.30 -16.66 -11.00
N ALA A 188 5.18 -16.55 -10.28
CA ALA A 188 3.86 -16.76 -10.86
C ALA A 188 3.55 -15.71 -11.94
N LEU A 189 3.93 -14.46 -11.72
CA LEU A 189 3.71 -13.36 -12.66
C LEU A 189 4.54 -13.56 -13.93
N THR A 190 5.82 -13.87 -13.78
CA THR A 190 6.75 -14.05 -14.93
C THR A 190 6.50 -15.33 -15.70
N THR A 191 6.03 -16.40 -15.04
CA THR A 191 5.68 -17.66 -15.71
C THR A 191 4.23 -17.71 -16.18
N ASN A 192 3.54 -16.57 -16.25
CA ASN A 192 2.14 -16.44 -16.66
C ASN A 192 1.16 -17.33 -15.88
N LYS A 193 1.45 -17.68 -14.62
CA LYS A 193 0.56 -18.44 -13.73
C LYS A 193 -0.47 -17.56 -12.99
N VAL A 194 -0.27 -16.25 -12.94
CA VAL A 194 -1.28 -15.31 -12.41
C VAL A 194 -2.40 -15.14 -13.42
N ARG A 195 -3.56 -15.79 -13.20
CA ARG A 195 -4.69 -15.70 -14.13
C ARG A 195 -5.19 -14.26 -14.24
N GLY A 196 -5.29 -13.75 -15.46
CA GLY A 196 -5.71 -12.37 -15.73
C GLY A 196 -4.55 -11.38 -15.82
N ALA A 197 -3.31 -11.83 -15.63
CA ALA A 197 -2.10 -11.09 -15.95
C ALA A 197 -1.25 -11.87 -16.97
N SER A 198 -0.51 -11.16 -17.82
CA SER A 198 0.41 -11.77 -18.79
C SER A 198 1.68 -10.96 -18.98
N PHE A 199 2.79 -11.68 -19.13
CA PHE A 199 4.13 -11.18 -19.35
C PHE A 199 4.69 -11.79 -20.64
N ASP A 200 5.19 -10.92 -21.52
CA ASP A 200 5.87 -11.32 -22.76
C ASP A 200 7.37 -11.46 -22.50
N VAL A 201 7.78 -12.67 -22.11
CA VAL A 201 9.19 -12.98 -21.84
C VAL A 201 10.07 -12.87 -23.07
N LYS A 202 9.54 -13.13 -24.28
CA LYS A 202 10.34 -13.07 -25.52
C LYS A 202 10.74 -11.64 -25.82
N ARG A 203 9.79 -10.71 -25.68
CA ARG A 203 10.06 -9.28 -25.79
C ARG A 203 11.05 -8.80 -24.72
N ALA A 204 10.92 -9.27 -23.48
CA ALA A 204 11.79 -8.87 -22.37
C ALA A 204 13.23 -9.42 -22.50
N ALA A 205 13.38 -10.71 -22.84
CA ALA A 205 14.65 -11.37 -23.06
C ALA A 205 15.35 -10.84 -24.34
N GLY A 206 14.58 -10.42 -25.34
CA GLY A 206 15.09 -9.95 -26.62
C GLY A 206 15.74 -11.08 -27.43
N ASN A 207 16.73 -10.75 -28.25
CA ASN A 207 17.44 -11.71 -29.11
C ASN A 207 18.49 -12.56 -28.35
N VAL A 208 18.38 -12.68 -27.03
CA VAL A 208 19.27 -13.55 -26.26
C VAL A 208 18.84 -14.99 -26.51
N GLY A 209 19.76 -15.82 -27.03
CA GLY A 209 19.50 -17.23 -27.22
C GLY A 209 19.12 -17.89 -25.89
N VAL A 210 18.05 -18.69 -25.91
CA VAL A 210 17.43 -19.22 -24.68
C VAL A 210 18.37 -20.13 -23.87
N SER A 211 19.42 -20.63 -24.51
CA SER A 211 20.47 -21.46 -23.90
C SER A 211 21.41 -20.68 -22.97
N ASP A 212 21.49 -19.35 -23.10
CA ASP A 212 22.39 -18.49 -22.33
C ASP A 212 21.71 -17.92 -21.08
N ARG A 213 21.50 -18.82 -20.12
CA ARG A 213 20.87 -18.53 -18.82
C ARG A 213 21.51 -17.33 -18.12
N GLN A 214 22.83 -17.24 -18.14
CA GLN A 214 23.57 -16.15 -17.50
C GLN A 214 23.21 -14.81 -18.16
N ARG A 215 23.20 -14.75 -19.50
CA ARG A 215 22.87 -13.52 -20.22
C ARG A 215 21.42 -13.09 -20.04
N ILE A 216 20.49 -14.03 -19.88
CA ILE A 216 19.09 -13.70 -19.53
C ILE A 216 19.01 -13.12 -18.12
N MET A 217 19.73 -13.69 -17.15
CA MET A 217 19.78 -13.14 -15.79
C MET A 217 20.35 -11.71 -15.79
N GLU A 218 21.44 -11.45 -16.53
CA GLU A 218 22.00 -10.10 -16.65
C GLU A 218 21.02 -9.12 -17.31
N ARG A 219 20.24 -9.57 -18.29
CA ARG A 219 19.15 -8.79 -18.90
C ARG A 219 18.06 -8.45 -17.88
N ALA A 220 17.65 -9.41 -17.06
CA ALA A 220 16.67 -9.21 -16.02
C ALA A 220 17.18 -8.23 -14.95
N ILE A 221 18.43 -8.36 -14.51
CA ILE A 221 19.07 -7.42 -13.57
C ILE A 221 19.15 -6.01 -14.16
N ALA A 222 19.57 -5.88 -15.43
CA ALA A 222 19.68 -4.59 -16.10
C ALA A 222 18.31 -3.90 -16.24
N SER A 223 17.26 -4.66 -16.57
CA SER A 223 15.91 -4.10 -16.79
C SER A 223 15.15 -3.81 -15.50
N LEU A 224 15.25 -4.69 -14.49
CA LEU A 224 14.46 -4.58 -13.26
C LEU A 224 15.16 -3.78 -12.16
N LEU A 225 16.50 -3.77 -12.16
CA LEU A 225 17.31 -3.17 -11.10
C LEU A 225 18.25 -2.08 -11.61
N ASN A 226 18.22 -1.74 -12.91
CA ASN A 226 19.18 -0.83 -13.56
C ASN A 226 20.64 -1.25 -13.35
N GLY A 227 20.91 -2.55 -13.22
CA GLY A 227 22.26 -3.08 -12.95
C GLY A 227 22.70 -2.98 -11.48
N ASP A 228 21.92 -2.32 -10.62
CA ASP A 228 22.26 -2.14 -9.22
C ASP A 228 21.86 -3.36 -8.39
N ILE A 229 22.81 -4.26 -8.18
CA ILE A 229 22.65 -5.50 -7.41
C ILE A 229 23.91 -5.80 -6.59
N SER A 230 23.75 -6.35 -5.39
CA SER A 230 24.90 -6.76 -4.57
C SER A 230 25.61 -7.99 -5.15
N PRO A 231 26.95 -8.12 -4.96
CA PRO A 231 27.70 -9.31 -5.38
C PRO A 231 27.15 -10.61 -4.76
N GLN A 232 26.66 -10.53 -3.52
CA GLN A 232 26.08 -11.65 -2.78
C GLN A 232 24.77 -12.11 -3.44
N THR A 233 23.82 -11.19 -3.68
CA THR A 233 22.57 -11.54 -4.37
C THR A 233 22.85 -12.09 -5.76
N ARG A 234 23.77 -11.48 -6.53
CA ARG A 234 24.14 -11.97 -7.86
C ARG A 234 24.63 -13.43 -7.84
N THR A 235 25.46 -13.78 -6.86
CA THR A 235 25.97 -15.15 -6.67
C THR A 235 24.83 -16.13 -6.32
N VAL A 236 23.91 -15.72 -5.44
CA VAL A 236 22.74 -16.54 -5.06
C VAL A 236 21.83 -16.78 -6.26
N LEU A 237 21.53 -15.74 -7.06
CA LEU A 237 20.69 -15.86 -8.24
C LEU A 237 21.33 -16.79 -9.29
N ALA A 238 22.63 -16.66 -9.54
CA ALA A 238 23.36 -17.53 -10.46
C ALA A 238 23.28 -19.01 -10.02
N LYS A 239 23.44 -19.28 -8.72
CA LYS A 239 23.31 -20.62 -8.13
C LYS A 239 21.89 -21.18 -8.29
N GLN A 240 20.87 -20.39 -8.01
CA GLN A 240 19.46 -20.80 -8.15
C GLN A 240 19.08 -21.11 -9.60
N LEU A 241 19.70 -20.43 -10.56
CA LEU A 241 19.49 -20.67 -11.98
C LEU A 241 20.09 -22.01 -12.45
N THR A 242 21.13 -22.50 -11.76
CA THR A 242 21.74 -23.81 -12.05
C THR A 242 21.10 -24.96 -11.29
N GLU A 243 20.77 -24.76 -10.01
CA GLU A 243 20.27 -25.82 -9.12
C GLU A 243 18.74 -25.95 -9.14
N GLY A 244 18.05 -24.97 -9.74
CA GLY A 244 16.60 -24.88 -9.74
C GLY A 244 16.06 -24.11 -8.53
N VAL A 245 14.82 -23.63 -8.68
CA VAL A 245 14.17 -22.80 -7.67
C VAL A 245 13.29 -23.68 -6.78
N PRO A 246 13.48 -23.68 -5.44
CA PRO A 246 12.68 -24.53 -4.53
C PRO A 246 11.22 -24.06 -4.37
N VAL A 247 10.81 -23.01 -5.09
CA VAL A 247 9.54 -22.31 -4.93
C VAL A 247 8.66 -22.55 -6.17
N LYS A 248 7.39 -22.94 -5.95
CA LYS A 248 6.50 -23.46 -7.02
C LYS A 248 5.79 -22.38 -7.85
N GLY A 249 5.82 -21.13 -7.39
CA GLY A 249 5.05 -20.03 -8.00
C GLY A 249 3.54 -20.27 -7.88
N GLU A 250 3.13 -20.91 -6.78
CA GLU A 250 1.74 -21.22 -6.49
C GLU A 250 1.25 -20.34 -5.34
N LEU A 251 -0.07 -20.27 -5.25
CA LEU A 251 -0.82 -19.47 -4.31
C LEU A 251 -0.81 -20.13 -2.91
N GLY A 252 -0.11 -19.57 -1.92
CA GLY A 252 -0.07 -20.09 -0.54
C GLY A 252 -1.36 -19.89 0.29
N ALA A 253 -1.34 -20.14 1.60
CA ALA A 253 -2.48 -19.83 2.47
C ALA A 253 -2.55 -18.32 2.79
N VAL A 254 -3.75 -17.76 2.98
CA VAL A 254 -3.90 -16.36 3.40
C VAL A 254 -3.60 -16.25 4.89
N PRO A 255 -2.64 -15.41 5.33
CA PRO A 255 -2.37 -15.20 6.74
C PRO A 255 -3.54 -14.44 7.41
N PRO A 256 -3.71 -14.57 8.74
CA PRO A 256 -4.69 -13.79 9.47
C PRO A 256 -4.42 -12.29 9.34
N ILE A 257 -5.49 -11.49 9.29
CA ILE A 257 -5.38 -10.02 9.17
C ILE A 257 -4.73 -9.48 10.45
N PRO A 258 -3.66 -8.67 10.36
CA PRO A 258 -3.09 -8.00 11.52
C PRO A 258 -4.17 -7.18 12.25
N GLN A 259 -4.41 -7.50 13.52
CA GLN A 259 -5.31 -6.74 14.37
C GLN A 259 -4.50 -5.59 14.97
N GLY A 260 -4.94 -4.35 14.76
CA GLY A 260 -4.22 -3.13 15.12
C GLY A 260 -4.13 -2.84 16.63
N GLU A 261 -4.03 -3.85 17.49
CA GLU A 261 -4.06 -3.68 18.95
C GLU A 261 -2.80 -2.97 19.50
N ASP A 262 -1.67 -2.94 18.77
CA ASP A 262 -0.40 -2.38 19.27
C ASP A 262 -0.11 -0.90 18.94
N LEU A 263 -1.01 -0.19 18.26
CA LEU A 263 -0.80 1.25 17.94
C LEU A 263 -1.72 2.21 18.72
N MET A 264 -2.57 1.69 19.60
CA MET A 264 -3.56 2.48 20.35
C MET A 264 -3.09 2.90 21.76
N ALA A 265 -1.85 2.57 22.16
CA ALA A 265 -1.34 2.90 23.49
C ALA A 265 -0.92 4.38 23.66
N GLU A 266 -0.87 5.18 22.60
CA GLU A 266 -0.60 6.63 22.69
C GLU A 266 -1.75 7.43 22.04
N ASN A 267 -2.59 8.02 22.89
CA ASN A 267 -3.78 8.85 22.60
C ASN A 267 -5.10 8.10 22.38
N SER A 268 -5.72 7.81 23.52
CA SER A 268 -7.07 7.29 23.71
C SER A 268 -8.17 8.16 23.06
N MET A 269 -8.76 7.64 21.97
CA MET A 269 -10.19 7.78 21.72
C MET A 269 -10.82 6.40 21.88
N GLN A 270 -11.66 6.26 22.92
CA GLN A 270 -12.42 5.04 23.18
C GLN A 270 -13.24 4.66 21.95
N ALA A 271 -13.00 3.43 21.48
CA ALA A 271 -13.80 2.79 20.44
C ALA A 271 -15.28 2.81 20.85
N LEU A 272 -16.15 3.12 19.88
CA LEU A 272 -17.58 2.92 20.02
C LEU A 272 -17.85 1.44 20.38
N PRO A 273 -18.86 1.15 21.24
CA PRO A 273 -19.16 -0.21 21.64
C PRO A 273 -19.53 -1.07 20.42
N PRO A 274 -19.22 -2.37 20.43
CA PRO A 274 -19.50 -3.26 19.32
C PRO A 274 -21.02 -3.29 19.07
N SER A 275 -21.41 -3.01 17.83
CA SER A 275 -22.80 -3.20 17.40
C SER A 275 -23.15 -4.68 17.55
N GLN A 276 -24.03 -4.98 18.50
CA GLN A 276 -24.55 -6.33 18.70
C GLN A 276 -25.40 -6.75 17.50
N GLY A 277 -25.09 -7.94 16.97
CA GLY A 277 -26.04 -8.79 16.25
C GLY A 277 -26.30 -8.45 14.79
N VAL A 278 -25.41 -8.89 13.89
CA VAL A 278 -25.83 -9.28 12.53
C VAL A 278 -25.84 -10.81 12.50
N GLY A 279 -27.03 -11.38 12.30
CA GLY A 279 -27.29 -12.81 12.33
C GLY A 279 -26.41 -13.60 11.36
N LYS A 280 -26.21 -14.88 11.68
CA LYS A 280 -25.51 -15.87 10.86
C LYS A 280 -26.05 -15.86 9.42
N GLY A 281 -25.40 -15.10 8.54
CA GLY A 281 -25.60 -15.16 7.10
C GLY A 281 -24.99 -16.45 6.58
N GLN A 282 -25.82 -17.29 5.95
CA GLN A 282 -25.44 -18.53 5.29
C GLN A 282 -24.24 -18.32 4.37
N LYS A 283 -23.35 -19.34 4.32
CA LYS A 283 -22.29 -19.48 3.31
C LYS A 283 -22.93 -19.61 1.92
N GLY A 284 -23.27 -18.49 1.31
CA GLY A 284 -23.60 -18.39 -0.10
C GLY A 284 -22.33 -18.17 -0.89
N VAL A 285 -21.84 -19.21 -1.58
CA VAL A 285 -20.92 -19.03 -2.70
C VAL A 285 -21.68 -18.20 -3.73
N GLY A 286 -21.38 -16.90 -3.81
CA GLY A 286 -22.07 -15.98 -4.71
C GLY A 286 -21.94 -16.46 -6.16
N ASN A 287 -23.08 -16.59 -6.84
CA ASN A 287 -23.17 -16.95 -8.25
C ASN A 287 -22.27 -16.01 -9.09
N PRO A 288 -21.31 -16.51 -9.89
CA PRO A 288 -20.39 -15.69 -10.69
C PRO A 288 -21.09 -14.60 -11.52
N GLU A 289 -22.28 -14.89 -12.05
CA GLU A 289 -23.08 -13.93 -12.83
C GLU A 289 -23.53 -12.70 -12.03
N GLN A 290 -23.69 -12.82 -10.71
CA GLN A 290 -24.04 -11.67 -9.85
C GLN A 290 -22.85 -10.75 -9.58
N MET A 291 -21.62 -11.27 -9.59
CA MET A 291 -20.41 -10.43 -9.52
C MET A 291 -20.18 -9.68 -10.83
N GLU A 292 -20.39 -10.33 -11.97
CA GLU A 292 -20.21 -9.74 -13.31
C GLU A 292 -21.11 -8.51 -13.50
N ARG A 293 -22.38 -8.60 -13.10
CA ARG A 293 -23.34 -7.49 -13.18
C ARG A 293 -23.02 -6.33 -12.23
N ARG A 294 -22.29 -6.57 -11.13
CA ARG A 294 -22.01 -5.55 -10.10
C ARG A 294 -20.76 -4.73 -10.39
N PHE A 295 -19.79 -5.31 -11.11
CA PHE A 295 -18.48 -4.68 -11.36
C PHE A 295 -18.21 -4.37 -12.84
N GLY A 296 -19.13 -4.70 -13.76
CA GLY A 296 -19.00 -4.34 -15.18
C GLY A 296 -17.80 -4.95 -15.90
N VAL A 297 -17.16 -5.97 -15.32
CA VAL A 297 -16.02 -6.66 -15.92
C VAL A 297 -16.57 -7.68 -16.91
N ARG A 298 -16.63 -7.32 -18.20
CA ARG A 298 -16.70 -8.34 -19.26
C ARG A 298 -15.43 -9.18 -19.16
N GLY A 299 -15.60 -10.45 -18.79
CA GLY A 299 -14.53 -11.43 -18.75
C GLY A 299 -14.07 -11.82 -20.14
N ASP A 300 -13.45 -10.89 -20.88
CA ASP A 300 -12.53 -11.26 -21.95
C ASP A 300 -11.25 -11.78 -21.28
N LEU A 301 -11.33 -12.98 -20.71
CA LEU A 301 -10.17 -13.72 -20.26
C LEU A 301 -9.36 -14.05 -21.51
N ARG A 302 -8.43 -13.16 -21.89
CA ARG A 302 -7.39 -13.51 -22.84
C ARG A 302 -6.76 -14.82 -22.36
N PRO A 303 -6.65 -15.84 -23.23
CA PRO A 303 -6.05 -17.10 -22.83
C PRO A 303 -4.65 -16.84 -22.27
N GLN A 304 -4.31 -17.52 -21.18
CA GLN A 304 -2.95 -17.47 -20.63
C GLN A 304 -1.96 -17.81 -21.75
N ILE A 305 -0.94 -16.98 -21.90
CA ILE A 305 0.11 -17.21 -22.91
C ILE A 305 0.90 -18.44 -22.47
N ALA A 306 0.62 -19.57 -23.10
CA ALA A 306 1.37 -20.80 -22.88
C ALA A 306 2.84 -20.59 -23.25
N MET A 307 3.74 -21.04 -22.37
CA MET A 307 5.17 -20.87 -22.53
C MET A 307 5.81 -22.18 -22.97
N SER A 308 6.77 -22.10 -23.89
CA SER A 308 7.66 -23.23 -24.14
C SER A 308 8.54 -23.51 -22.91
N ALA A 309 9.18 -24.68 -22.85
CA ALA A 309 10.10 -25.00 -21.75
C ALA A 309 11.25 -23.97 -21.65
N ASP A 310 11.75 -23.54 -22.81
CA ASP A 310 12.78 -22.52 -22.99
C ASP A 310 12.32 -21.13 -22.50
N ASP A 311 11.12 -20.72 -22.89
CA ASP A 311 10.51 -19.46 -22.42
C ASP A 311 10.28 -19.49 -20.90
N LEU A 312 9.91 -20.64 -20.35
CA LEU A 312 9.69 -20.83 -18.91
C LEU A 312 10.98 -20.65 -18.11
N GLU A 313 12.09 -21.21 -18.58
CA GLU A 313 13.41 -20.99 -17.95
C GLU A 313 13.83 -19.53 -18.01
N SER A 314 13.58 -18.88 -19.15
CA SER A 314 13.84 -17.44 -19.30
C SER A 314 13.01 -16.61 -18.31
N ALA A 315 11.74 -16.93 -18.16
CA ALA A 315 10.83 -16.25 -17.24
C ALA A 315 11.22 -16.42 -15.77
N LYS A 316 11.68 -17.62 -15.38
CA LYS A 316 12.17 -17.86 -14.01
C LYS A 316 13.31 -16.92 -13.63
N ALA A 317 14.21 -16.59 -14.57
CA ALA A 317 15.27 -15.62 -14.30
C ALA A 317 14.72 -14.23 -13.91
N PHE A 318 13.70 -13.73 -14.62
CA PHE A 318 13.00 -12.49 -14.24
C PHE A 318 12.30 -12.64 -12.88
N GLY A 319 11.63 -13.77 -12.64
CA GLY A 319 10.93 -14.02 -11.37
C GLY A 319 11.88 -14.06 -10.17
N LEU A 320 13.07 -14.64 -10.33
CA LEU A 320 14.12 -14.64 -9.32
C LEU A 320 14.65 -13.22 -9.02
N VAL A 321 14.84 -12.40 -10.05
CA VAL A 321 15.25 -11.00 -9.86
C VAL A 321 14.16 -10.20 -9.15
N LEU A 322 12.87 -10.41 -9.46
CA LEU A 322 11.76 -9.80 -8.69
C LEU A 322 11.72 -10.27 -7.23
N GLY A 323 12.15 -11.51 -6.96
CA GLY A 323 12.27 -12.07 -5.63
C GLY A 323 13.49 -11.58 -4.85
N SER A 324 14.43 -10.86 -5.48
CA SER A 324 15.65 -10.38 -4.81
C SER A 324 15.37 -9.32 -3.73
N PRO A 325 16.21 -9.24 -2.68
CA PRO A 325 16.12 -8.17 -1.68
C PRO A 325 16.13 -6.77 -2.32
N GLU A 326 16.93 -6.60 -3.37
CA GLU A 326 17.07 -5.35 -4.12
C GLU A 326 15.75 -4.92 -4.78
N PHE A 327 15.02 -5.83 -5.41
CA PHE A 327 13.71 -5.50 -5.98
C PHE A 327 12.66 -5.28 -4.90
N GLN A 328 12.73 -5.99 -3.77
CA GLN A 328 11.76 -5.85 -2.69
C GLN A 328 11.91 -4.54 -1.91
N ARG A 329 13.04 -3.84 -2.07
CA ARG A 329 13.35 -2.59 -1.38
C ARG A 329 13.06 -1.36 -2.25
N ARG A 330 12.88 -0.21 -1.60
CA ARG A 330 12.75 1.12 -2.21
C ARG A 330 13.47 2.17 -1.37
#